data_AF-A0A1T4Y348-F1
#
_entry.id   AF-A0A1T4Y348-F1
#
_cell.length_a   1.000
_cell.length_b   1.000
_cell.length_c   1.000
_cell.angle_alpha   90.00
_cell.angle_beta   90.00
_cell.angle_gamma   90.00
#
_symmetry.space_group_name_H-M   'P 1'
#
loop_
_entity.id
_entity.type
_entity.pdbx_description
1 polymer ?
#
loop_
_entity_poly.entity_id
_entity_poly.type
_entity_poly.pdbx_seq_one_letter_code
_entity_poly.pdbx_strand_id
1 'polypeptide(L)'
;MITLLSGTNRPGSNTRKITALIERFYLQMGVPCQVLDLADLPAEIFSPTAYAEKPAAFAPFADAILASSGVVIITPEYNGSFPGVLKYFIDMLPFPESFENRPVCFIGLAAGMWGALRSVEQLQHILGYRNAHVYPAKVFMPGIGQLLKDGELIDPALVERLQTQAAGFAEFVSRLKA
;
A
#
# COMPACT_ATOMS: atom_id res chain seq x y z
N MET A 1 13.92 -5.21 -1.28
CA MET A 1 12.84 -5.24 -2.28
C MET A 1 11.67 -4.43 -1.73
N ILE A 2 11.13 -3.48 -2.49
CA ILE A 2 9.97 -2.67 -2.07
C ILE A 2 8.69 -3.51 -2.20
N THR A 3 7.80 -3.47 -1.22
CA THR A 3 6.49 -4.14 -1.31
C THR A 3 5.41 -3.12 -1.63
N LEU A 4 4.61 -3.40 -2.66
CA LEU A 4 3.46 -2.60 -3.10
C LEU A 4 2.19 -3.24 -2.56
N LEU A 5 1.63 -2.69 -1.49
CA LEU A 5 0.44 -3.19 -0.82
C LEU A 5 -0.82 -2.61 -1.44
N SER A 6 -1.58 -3.43 -2.18
CA SER A 6 -2.91 -3.08 -2.69
C SER A 6 -3.94 -3.21 -1.56
N GLY A 7 -4.31 -2.08 -0.97
CA GLY A 7 -4.98 -1.97 0.32
C GLY A 7 -6.47 -2.31 0.35
N THR A 8 -6.98 -3.11 -0.58
CA THR A 8 -8.37 -3.59 -0.57
C THR A 8 -8.43 -5.02 -1.11
N ASN A 9 -9.37 -5.81 -0.60
CA ASN A 9 -9.66 -7.15 -1.11
C ASN A 9 -10.73 -7.19 -2.19
N ARG A 10 -11.16 -6.03 -2.71
CA ARG A 10 -12.14 -5.96 -3.80
C ARG A 10 -11.49 -6.42 -5.11
N PRO A 11 -11.98 -7.52 -5.75
CA PRO A 11 -11.46 -7.97 -7.03
C PRO A 11 -11.61 -6.91 -8.13
N GLY A 12 -10.60 -6.79 -9.00
CA GLY A 12 -10.62 -5.83 -10.10
C GLY A 12 -10.66 -4.36 -9.67
N SER A 13 -10.25 -4.05 -8.44
CA SER A 13 -10.26 -2.69 -7.91
C SER A 13 -9.39 -1.72 -8.72
N ASN A 14 -9.78 -0.44 -8.73
CA ASN A 14 -8.91 0.61 -9.26
C ASN A 14 -7.60 0.69 -8.47
N THR A 15 -7.60 0.32 -7.19
CA THR A 15 -6.40 0.21 -6.35
C THR A 15 -5.39 -0.76 -6.96
N ARG A 16 -5.84 -1.92 -7.44
CA ARG A 16 -4.95 -2.90 -8.09
C ARG A 16 -4.39 -2.39 -9.42
N LYS A 17 -5.19 -1.68 -10.21
CA LYS A 17 -4.74 -1.03 -11.47
C LYS A 17 -3.65 0.00 -11.22
N ILE A 18 -3.83 0.87 -10.21
CA ILE A 18 -2.81 1.83 -9.80
C ILE A 18 -1.58 1.11 -9.24
N THR A 19 -1.76 0.03 -8.48
CA THR A 19 -0.63 -0.78 -7.99
C THR A 19 0.20 -1.35 -9.14
N ALA A 20 -0.43 -1.83 -10.21
CA ALA A 20 0.26 -2.30 -11.41
C ALA A 20 1.01 -1.17 -12.15
N LEU A 21 0.45 0.03 -12.21
CA LEU A 21 1.15 1.20 -12.76
C LEU A 21 2.44 1.52 -11.95
N ILE A 22 2.35 1.50 -10.62
CA ILE A 22 3.49 1.75 -9.74
C ILE A 22 4.56 0.66 -9.86
N GLU A 23 4.13 -0.60 -9.96
CA GLU A 23 5.03 -1.73 -10.24
C GLU A 23 5.84 -1.50 -11.52
N ARG A 24 5.19 -1.08 -12.61
CA ARG A 24 5.88 -0.75 -13.86
C ARG A 24 6.94 0.34 -13.68
N PHE A 25 6.69 1.37 -12.87
CA PHE A 25 7.68 2.41 -12.61
C PHE A 25 8.92 1.86 -11.89
N TYR A 26 8.73 1.06 -10.83
CA TYR A 26 9.87 0.46 -10.14
C TYR A 26 10.66 -0.50 -11.03
N LEU A 27 9.98 -1.31 -11.85
CA LEU A 27 10.63 -2.19 -12.82
C LEU A 27 11.43 -1.41 -13.86
N GLN A 28 10.89 -0.30 -14.39
CA GLN A 28 11.59 0.58 -15.33
C GLN A 28 12.83 1.24 -14.71
N MET A 29 12.79 1.54 -13.41
CA MET A 29 13.93 2.07 -12.66
C MET A 29 14.94 1.00 -12.22
N GLY A 30 14.68 -0.29 -12.49
CA GLY A 30 15.52 -1.39 -12.03
C GLY A 30 15.50 -1.58 -10.50
N VAL A 31 14.49 -1.06 -9.81
CA VAL A 31 14.32 -1.19 -8.36
C VAL A 31 13.51 -2.46 -8.07
N PRO A 32 14.07 -3.45 -7.36
CA PRO A 32 13.34 -4.67 -7.05
C PRO A 32 12.08 -4.39 -6.24
N CYS A 33 10.92 -4.79 -6.75
CA CYS A 33 9.64 -4.68 -6.08
C CYS A 33 8.80 -5.96 -6.21
N GLN A 34 7.81 -6.09 -5.33
CA GLN A 34 6.77 -7.13 -5.39
C GLN A 34 5.41 -6.52 -5.08
N VAL A 35 4.35 -7.10 -5.62
CA VAL A 35 2.98 -6.75 -5.26
C VAL A 35 2.46 -7.70 -4.19
N LEU A 36 1.84 -7.13 -3.16
CA LEU A 36 1.07 -7.85 -2.17
C LEU A 36 -0.39 -7.37 -2.26
N ASP A 37 -1.26 -8.18 -2.86
CA ASP A 37 -2.67 -7.82 -3.04
C ASP A 37 -3.55 -8.42 -1.94
N LEU A 38 -4.31 -7.57 -1.25
CA LEU A 38 -5.20 -8.06 -0.20
C LEU A 38 -6.40 -8.83 -0.75
N ALA A 39 -6.64 -8.78 -2.06
CA ALA A 39 -7.63 -9.64 -2.74
C ALA A 39 -7.23 -11.12 -2.69
N ASP A 40 -5.93 -11.42 -2.52
CA ASP A 40 -5.40 -12.78 -2.48
C ASP A 40 -5.32 -13.34 -1.05
N LEU A 41 -5.76 -12.58 -0.03
CA LEU A 41 -5.70 -13.03 1.36
C LEU A 41 -6.48 -14.35 1.54
N PRO A 42 -5.88 -15.34 2.23
CA PRO A 42 -6.53 -16.62 2.50
C PRO A 42 -7.76 -16.40 3.39
N ALA A 43 -8.90 -17.00 3.04
CA ALA A 43 -10.15 -16.81 3.77
C ALA A 43 -10.05 -17.27 5.24
N GLU A 44 -9.19 -18.25 5.51
CA GLU A 44 -8.92 -18.81 6.83
C GLU A 44 -8.40 -17.75 7.81
N ILE A 45 -7.78 -16.67 7.30
CA ILE A 45 -7.28 -15.58 8.16
C ILE A 45 -8.41 -14.87 8.89
N PHE A 46 -9.64 -14.91 8.39
CA PHE A 46 -10.79 -14.24 9.01
C PHE A 46 -11.51 -15.12 10.04
N SER A 47 -10.96 -16.30 10.36
CA SER A 47 -11.47 -17.15 11.45
C SER A 47 -11.39 -16.42 12.80
N PRO A 48 -12.37 -16.59 13.71
CA PRO A 48 -12.31 -16.05 15.07
C PRO A 48 -11.07 -16.52 15.86
N THR A 49 -10.50 -17.67 15.51
CA THR A 49 -9.31 -18.23 16.16
C THR A 49 -7.99 -17.68 15.60
N ALA A 50 -8.03 -16.94 14.49
CA ALA A 50 -6.82 -16.57 13.74
C ALA A 50 -5.84 -15.70 14.55
N TYR A 51 -6.35 -14.90 15.50
CA TYR A 51 -5.50 -14.11 16.40
C TYR A 51 -4.66 -14.97 17.35
N ALA A 52 -5.18 -16.13 17.76
CA ALA A 52 -4.47 -17.06 18.63
C ALA A 52 -3.57 -18.00 17.82
N GLU A 53 -4.08 -18.49 16.69
CA GLU A 53 -3.38 -19.40 15.80
C GLU A 53 -3.49 -18.92 14.35
N LYS A 54 -2.43 -18.29 13.85
CA LYS A 54 -2.41 -17.75 12.49
C LYS A 54 -2.37 -18.90 11.48
N PRO A 55 -3.23 -18.91 10.45
CA PRO A 55 -3.18 -19.92 9.40
C PRO A 55 -1.82 -19.92 8.69
N ALA A 56 -1.27 -21.10 8.38
CA ALA A 56 -0.01 -21.22 7.66
C ALA A 56 -0.02 -20.48 6.31
N ALA A 57 -1.19 -20.43 5.65
CA ALA A 57 -1.39 -19.69 4.41
C ALA A 57 -1.17 -18.17 4.53
N PHE A 58 -1.20 -17.60 5.75
CA PHE A 58 -0.89 -16.19 5.98
C PHE A 58 0.61 -15.90 6.02
N ALA A 59 1.46 -16.90 6.29
CA ALA A 59 2.90 -16.70 6.46
C ALA A 59 3.55 -15.97 5.27
N PRO A 60 3.27 -16.32 3.99
CA PRO A 60 3.85 -15.59 2.85
C PRO A 60 3.51 -14.10 2.83
N PHE A 61 2.32 -13.70 3.32
CA PHE A 61 1.92 -12.29 3.36
C PHE A 61 2.66 -11.54 4.47
N ALA A 62 2.84 -12.17 5.63
CA ALA A 62 3.62 -11.61 6.73
C ALA A 62 5.10 -11.49 6.35
N ASP A 63 5.67 -12.54 5.74
CA ASP A 63 7.06 -12.59 5.30
C ASP A 63 7.36 -11.54 4.23
N ALA A 64 6.42 -11.30 3.30
CA ALA A 64 6.54 -10.25 2.30
C ALA A 64 6.73 -8.86 2.93
N ILE A 65 5.99 -8.57 4.00
CA ILE A 65 6.14 -7.32 4.76
C ILE A 65 7.45 -7.34 5.54
N LEU A 66 7.74 -8.39 6.31
CA LEU A 66 8.94 -8.49 7.14
C LEU A 66 10.22 -8.34 6.32
N ALA A 67 10.32 -8.99 5.16
CA ALA A 67 11.47 -8.96 4.26
C ALA A 67 11.57 -7.70 3.39
N SER A 68 10.56 -6.83 3.39
CA SER A 68 10.55 -5.64 2.54
C SER A 68 11.63 -4.63 2.93
N SER A 69 12.12 -3.84 1.99
CA SER A 69 12.98 -2.69 2.31
C SER A 69 12.19 -1.41 2.58
N GLY A 70 10.91 -1.42 2.22
CA GLY A 70 9.97 -0.32 2.34
C GLY A 70 8.63 -0.75 1.75
N VAL A 71 7.56 -0.09 2.17
CA VAL A 71 6.19 -0.44 1.76
C VAL A 71 5.52 0.77 1.12
N VAL A 72 5.04 0.62 -0.12
CA VAL A 72 4.11 1.57 -0.72
C VAL A 72 2.70 1.05 -0.46
N ILE A 73 1.88 1.81 0.26
CA ILE A 73 0.50 1.45 0.56
C ILE A 73 -0.42 2.24 -0.36
N ILE A 74 -1.09 1.52 -1.26
CA ILE A 74 -2.07 2.07 -2.19
C ILE A 74 -3.45 1.77 -1.61
N THR A 75 -4.18 2.78 -1.15
CA THR A 75 -5.44 2.58 -0.43
C THR A 75 -6.60 3.35 -1.06
N PRO A 76 -7.78 2.73 -1.21
CA PRO A 76 -9.01 3.48 -1.44
C PRO A 76 -9.54 4.09 -0.13
N GLU A 77 -10.65 4.83 -0.23
CA GLU A 77 -11.44 5.28 0.93
C GLU A 77 -12.83 4.64 0.91
N TYR A 78 -13.17 3.94 1.99
CA TYR A 78 -14.49 3.37 2.28
C TYR A 78 -15.10 4.08 3.50
N ASN A 79 -16.24 4.74 3.29
CA ASN A 79 -17.00 5.44 4.34
C ASN A 79 -16.15 6.39 5.21
N GLY A 80 -15.21 7.11 4.60
CA GLY A 80 -14.35 8.08 5.30
C GLY A 80 -13.13 7.48 6.01
N SER A 81 -12.80 6.21 5.78
CA SER A 81 -11.60 5.55 6.30
C SER A 81 -10.98 4.61 5.26
N PHE A 82 -9.83 4.02 5.59
CA PHE A 82 -9.22 2.96 4.78
C PHE A 82 -10.07 1.67 4.88
N PRO A 83 -9.92 0.71 3.95
CA PRO A 83 -10.66 -0.55 4.01
C PRO A 83 -10.40 -1.36 5.28
N GLY A 84 -11.45 -1.91 5.89
CA GLY A 84 -11.32 -2.71 7.12
C GLY A 84 -10.35 -3.88 7.00
N VAL A 85 -10.30 -4.52 5.82
CA VAL A 85 -9.34 -5.60 5.52
C VAL A 85 -7.88 -5.16 5.62
N LEU A 86 -7.57 -3.90 5.27
CA LEU A 86 -6.21 -3.37 5.40
C LEU A 86 -5.80 -3.23 6.86
N LYS A 87 -6.69 -2.77 7.73
CA LYS A 87 -6.42 -2.74 9.17
C LYS A 87 -6.32 -4.12 9.77
N TYR A 88 -7.22 -5.02 9.39
CA TYR A 88 -7.17 -6.40 9.83
C TYR A 88 -5.83 -7.06 9.44
N PHE A 89 -5.39 -6.86 8.20
CA PHE A 89 -4.06 -7.30 7.76
C PHE A 89 -2.93 -6.73 8.64
N ILE A 90 -2.96 -5.42 8.92
CA ILE A 90 -1.96 -4.76 9.79
C ILE A 90 -1.98 -5.31 11.23
N ASP A 91 -3.15 -5.67 11.75
CA ASP A 91 -3.30 -6.24 13.09
C ASP A 91 -2.77 -7.67 13.19
N MET A 92 -2.86 -8.43 12.10
CA MET A 92 -2.34 -9.80 12.02
C MET A 92 -0.81 -9.86 11.88
N LEU A 93 -0.16 -8.75 11.51
CA LEU A 93 1.28 -8.66 11.35
C LEU A 93 2.02 -8.58 12.70
N PRO A 94 3.17 -9.28 12.88
CA PRO A 94 3.98 -9.22 14.11
C PRO A 94 4.29 -7.79 14.59
N PHE A 95 4.24 -7.58 15.90
CA PHE A 95 4.54 -6.30 16.54
C PHE A 95 5.80 -6.43 17.42
N PRO A 96 6.78 -5.51 17.29
CA PRO A 96 6.79 -4.33 16.40
C PRO A 96 7.38 -4.58 14.99
N GLU A 97 7.95 -5.76 14.75
CA GLU A 97 8.95 -6.06 13.71
C GLU A 97 8.49 -5.72 12.28
N SER A 98 7.19 -5.79 12.02
CA SER A 98 6.64 -5.60 10.67
C SER A 98 6.84 -4.19 10.11
N PHE A 99 6.89 -3.17 10.97
CA PHE A 99 6.98 -1.77 10.56
C PHE A 99 8.01 -0.95 11.34
N GLU A 100 8.67 -1.52 12.35
CA GLU A 100 9.74 -0.89 13.11
C GLU A 100 10.83 -0.33 12.19
N ASN A 101 11.06 0.98 12.24
CA ASN A 101 11.98 1.75 11.37
C ASN A 101 11.76 1.53 9.86
N ARG A 102 10.59 1.03 9.46
CA ARG A 102 10.30 0.68 8.07
C ARG A 102 9.93 1.93 7.27
N PRO A 103 10.56 2.20 6.12
CA PRO A 103 10.11 3.26 5.23
C PRO A 103 8.72 2.93 4.67
N VAL A 104 7.78 3.88 4.72
CA VAL A 104 6.43 3.73 4.20
C VAL A 104 6.02 4.91 3.34
N CYS A 105 5.36 4.66 2.21
CA CYS A 105 4.85 5.67 1.28
C CYS A 105 3.36 5.44 1.02
N PHE A 106 2.60 6.50 0.78
CA PHE A 106 1.15 6.41 0.60
C PHE A 106 0.68 6.96 -0.75
N ILE A 107 -0.23 6.22 -1.36
CA ILE A 107 -1.03 6.64 -2.52
C ILE A 107 -2.50 6.42 -2.17
N GLY A 108 -3.26 7.51 -2.15
CA GLY A 108 -4.70 7.49 -1.92
C GLY A 108 -5.47 7.62 -3.24
N LEU A 109 -6.57 6.88 -3.37
CA LEU A 109 -7.51 7.05 -4.48
C LEU A 109 -8.96 6.94 -4.02
N ALA A 110 -9.87 7.75 -4.56
CA ALA A 110 -11.29 7.63 -4.24
C ALA A 110 -12.16 8.10 -5.40
N ALA A 111 -13.41 7.63 -5.43
CA ALA A 111 -14.41 8.18 -6.35
C ALA A 111 -14.79 9.62 -5.98
N GLY A 112 -14.70 9.99 -4.70
CA GLY A 112 -14.96 11.34 -4.20
C GLY A 112 -13.81 12.32 -4.40
N MET A 113 -14.07 13.59 -4.07
CA MET A 113 -13.16 14.72 -4.29
C MET A 113 -11.87 14.71 -3.47
N TRP A 114 -11.78 13.88 -2.44
CA TRP A 114 -10.65 13.90 -1.48
C TRP A 114 -9.57 12.86 -1.77
N GLY A 115 -9.77 11.97 -2.75
CA GLY A 115 -8.74 11.02 -3.17
C GLY A 115 -8.16 10.15 -2.05
N ALA A 116 -8.98 9.77 -1.07
CA ALA A 116 -8.60 9.01 0.12
C ALA A 116 -7.67 9.70 1.13
N LEU A 117 -7.72 11.04 1.20
CA LEU A 117 -7.01 11.84 2.20
C LEU A 117 -7.17 11.30 3.64
N ARG A 118 -8.42 11.07 4.08
CA ARG A 118 -8.70 10.61 5.46
C ARG A 118 -8.13 9.22 5.73
N SER A 119 -8.15 8.36 4.71
CA SER A 119 -7.59 7.01 4.80
C SER A 119 -6.09 7.05 5.08
N VAL A 120 -5.38 7.90 4.34
CA VAL A 120 -3.93 8.08 4.51
C VAL A 120 -3.59 8.78 5.84
N GLU A 121 -4.37 9.77 6.27
CA GLU A 121 -4.19 10.40 7.59
C GLU A 121 -4.31 9.39 8.74
N GLN A 122 -5.36 8.56 8.71
CA GLN A 122 -5.55 7.53 9.74
C GLN A 122 -4.46 6.45 9.70
N LEU A 123 -4.01 6.02 8.51
CA LEU A 123 -2.89 5.08 8.39
C LEU A 123 -1.58 5.67 8.90
N GLN A 124 -1.33 6.97 8.71
CA GLN A 124 -0.14 7.63 9.27
C GLN A 124 -0.13 7.56 10.80
N HIS A 125 -1.27 7.70 11.48
CA HIS A 125 -1.34 7.51 12.94
C HIS A 125 -0.99 6.07 13.34
N ILE A 126 -1.55 5.09 12.64
CA ILE A 126 -1.30 3.67 12.92
C ILE A 126 0.17 3.33 12.67
N LEU A 127 0.75 3.73 11.54
CA LEU A 127 2.14 3.40 11.22
C LEU A 127 3.14 4.22 12.03
N GLY A 128 2.76 5.43 12.47
CA GLY A 128 3.52 6.19 13.48
C GLY A 128 3.58 5.45 14.82
N TYR A 129 2.46 4.87 15.27
CA TYR A 129 2.47 3.99 16.45
C TYR A 129 3.32 2.72 16.24
N ARG A 130 3.43 2.24 15.00
CA ARG A 130 4.28 1.10 14.62
C ARG A 130 5.74 1.49 14.29
N ASN A 131 6.18 2.70 14.68
CA ASN A 131 7.53 3.22 14.48
C ASN A 131 8.03 3.23 13.01
N ALA A 132 7.12 3.37 12.05
CA ALA A 132 7.48 3.47 10.64
C ALA A 132 8.05 4.86 10.28
N HIS A 133 8.97 4.90 9.33
CA HIS A 133 9.45 6.14 8.72
C HIS A 133 8.55 6.54 7.54
N VAL A 134 7.67 7.51 7.78
CA VAL A 134 6.73 7.99 6.77
C VAL A 134 7.44 8.90 5.74
N TYR A 135 7.40 8.49 4.47
CA TYR A 135 7.82 9.32 3.36
C TYR A 135 6.85 10.51 3.20
N PRO A 136 7.36 11.76 3.16
CA PRO A 136 6.50 12.94 3.28
C PRO A 136 5.61 13.18 2.05
N ALA A 137 6.10 12.86 0.85
CA ALA A 137 5.38 13.09 -0.40
C ALA A 137 4.28 12.04 -0.57
N LYS A 138 3.03 12.48 -0.52
CA LYS A 138 1.81 11.66 -0.68
C LYS A 138 1.12 12.04 -1.98
N VAL A 139 0.51 11.07 -2.65
CA VAL A 139 -0.22 11.29 -3.90
C VAL A 139 -1.69 10.91 -3.69
N PHE A 140 -2.60 11.85 -3.97
CA PHE A 140 -4.05 11.66 -3.84
C PHE A 140 -4.73 11.75 -5.20
N MET A 141 -5.60 10.79 -5.50
CA MET A 141 -6.29 10.67 -6.79
C MET A 141 -7.81 10.80 -6.59
N PRO A 142 -8.34 12.03 -6.61
CA PRO A 142 -9.78 12.26 -6.53
C PRO A 142 -10.47 11.89 -7.84
N GLY A 143 -11.72 11.44 -7.78
CA GLY A 143 -12.48 11.10 -8.98
C GLY A 143 -11.90 9.94 -9.79
N ILE A 144 -11.35 8.90 -9.12
CA ILE A 144 -10.60 7.81 -9.78
C ILE A 144 -11.31 7.15 -10.97
N GLY A 145 -12.65 7.12 -10.99
CA GLY A 145 -13.42 6.59 -12.11
C GLY A 145 -13.26 7.37 -13.41
N GLN A 146 -12.91 8.66 -13.34
CA GLN A 146 -12.68 9.54 -14.50
C GLN A 146 -11.22 9.57 -14.94
N LEU A 147 -10.30 9.20 -14.04
CA LEU A 147 -8.86 9.19 -14.29
C LEU A 147 -8.40 7.93 -15.03
N LEU A 148 -9.23 6.88 -15.07
CA LEU A 148 -8.89 5.60 -15.69
C LEU A 148 -9.70 5.38 -16.97
N LYS A 149 -9.03 5.09 -18.08
CA LYS A 149 -9.62 4.62 -19.34
C LYS A 149 -8.98 3.30 -19.72
N ASP A 150 -9.81 2.27 -19.94
CA ASP A 150 -9.35 0.91 -20.27
C ASP A 150 -8.33 0.34 -19.27
N GLY A 151 -8.41 0.80 -18.01
CA GLY A 151 -7.52 0.41 -16.93
C GLY A 151 -6.22 1.20 -16.83
N GLU A 152 -5.97 2.13 -17.74
CA GLU A 152 -4.79 2.98 -17.78
C GLU A 152 -5.10 4.40 -17.28
N LEU A 153 -4.11 5.01 -16.62
CA LEU A 153 -4.20 6.37 -16.10
C LEU A 153 -4.00 7.37 -17.24
N ILE A 154 -4.98 8.25 -17.48
CA ILE A 154 -4.98 9.15 -18.65
C ILE A 154 -4.48 10.56 -18.38
N ASP A 155 -4.22 10.92 -17.13
CA ASP A 155 -3.70 12.23 -16.75
C ASP A 155 -2.15 12.21 -16.72
N PRO A 156 -1.47 12.86 -17.68
CA PRO A 156 -0.01 12.82 -17.76
C PRO A 156 0.68 13.48 -16.56
N ALA A 157 0.11 14.54 -16.00
CA ALA A 157 0.68 15.23 -14.85
C ALA A 157 0.60 14.35 -13.60
N LEU A 158 -0.48 13.57 -13.46
CA LEU A 158 -0.60 12.60 -12.37
C LEU A 158 0.34 11.42 -12.54
N VAL A 159 0.56 10.94 -13.77
CA VAL A 159 1.57 9.93 -14.09
C VAL A 159 2.97 10.41 -13.67
N GLU A 160 3.36 11.62 -14.08
CA GLU A 160 4.66 12.22 -13.72
C GLU A 160 4.82 12.37 -12.20
N ARG A 161 3.74 12.79 -11.50
CA ARG A 161 3.76 12.92 -10.04
C ARG A 161 3.97 11.58 -9.35
N LEU A 162 3.32 10.50 -9.82
CA LEU A 162 3.50 9.15 -9.29
C LEU A 162 4.90 8.61 -9.59
N GLN A 163 5.46 8.87 -10.77
CA GLN A 163 6.84 8.51 -11.12
C GLN A 163 7.85 9.20 -10.21
N THR A 164 7.69 10.51 -10.01
CA THR A 164 8.53 11.32 -9.13
C THR A 164 8.49 10.80 -7.69
N GLN A 165 7.29 10.48 -7.19
CA GLN A 165 7.12 9.88 -5.87
C GLN A 165 7.81 8.52 -5.75
N ALA A 166 7.66 7.65 -6.76
CA ALA A 166 8.28 6.32 -6.75
C ALA A 166 9.82 6.41 -6.72
N ALA A 167 10.40 7.28 -7.55
CA ALA A 167 11.84 7.54 -7.56
C ALA A 167 12.32 8.10 -6.21
N GLY A 168 11.63 9.11 -5.68
CA GLY A 168 11.97 9.72 -4.40
C GLY A 168 11.81 8.77 -3.21
N PHE A 169 10.84 7.85 -3.24
CA PHE A 169 10.70 6.84 -2.20
C PHE A 169 11.80 5.76 -2.29
N ALA A 170 12.21 5.36 -3.49
CA ALA A 170 13.34 4.44 -3.66
C ALA A 170 14.63 5.03 -3.07
N GLU A 171 14.88 6.31 -3.31
CA GLU A 171 16.01 7.03 -2.71
C GLU A 171 15.89 7.12 -1.19
N PHE A 172 14.71 7.45 -0.67
CA PHE A 172 14.45 7.50 0.77
C PHE A 172 14.72 6.16 1.46
N VAL A 173 14.26 5.06 0.86
CA VAL A 173 14.57 3.69 1.32
C VAL A 173 16.06 3.41 1.32
N SER A 174 16.79 3.83 0.29
CA SER A 174 18.24 3.64 0.21
C SER A 174 18.99 4.39 1.30
N ARG A 175 18.56 5.62 1.64
CA ARG A 175 19.22 6.46 2.64
C ARG A 175 19.00 5.98 4.07
N LEU A 176 17.85 5.38 4.38
CA LEU A 176 17.57 4.83 5.71
C LEU A 176 18.26 3.49 6.00
N LYS A 177 18.82 2.85 4.97
CA LYS A 177 19.62 1.62 5.10
C LYS A 177 21.11 1.86 5.28
N ALA A 178 21.58 3.06 4.93
CA ALA A 178 22.98 3.46 5.04
C ALA A 178 23.28 3.95 6.47
#